data_AF-A0A6E8V2Z8-F1
#
_entry.id   AF-A0A6E8V2Z8-F1
#
_cell.length_a   1.000
_cell.length_b   1.000
_cell.length_c   1.000
_cell.angle_alpha   90.00
_cell.angle_beta   90.00
_cell.angle_gamma   90.00
#
_symmetry.space_group_name_H-M   'P 1'
#
loop_
_entity.id
_entity.type
_entity.pdbx_description
1 polymer ?
#
loop_
_entity_poly.entity_id
_entity_poly.type
_entity_poly.pdbx_seq_one_letter_code
_entity_poly.pdbx_strand_id
1 'polypeptide(L)'
;MQLGDKKLIVQRASVGAKNSNAAVVAPVQIQVPGLSLVGSSGPPTEVLCLLNMVTPDELKDEEEYEDILEDIREECNKYGVVRSVEIPRPIEGVDVPGCGKVFVEFNSIVDCQKAQQALTGRKFSDRVVVTSYFDPDKYHRREF
;
A
#
# COMPACT_ATOMS: atom_id res chain seq x y z
N MET A 1 60.57 15.09 -10.61
CA MET A 1 59.54 14.07 -10.34
C MET A 1 58.23 14.65 -10.86
N GLN A 2 57.75 14.14 -11.98
CA GLN A 2 56.69 14.75 -12.81
C GLN A 2 55.47 13.84 -12.81
N LEU A 3 54.32 14.38 -12.45
CA LEU A 3 53.02 13.73 -12.38
C LEU A 3 52.02 14.83 -12.76
N GLY A 4 51.18 14.75 -13.78
CA GLY A 4 50.69 13.65 -14.58
C GLY A 4 49.34 14.14 -15.10
N ASP A 5 49.31 14.53 -16.36
CA ASP A 5 48.24 15.24 -17.06
C ASP A 5 46.94 14.43 -17.08
N LYS A 6 45.93 14.83 -16.32
CA LYS A 6 44.58 14.26 -16.39
C LYS A 6 43.60 15.28 -16.99
N LYS A 7 43.45 15.11 -18.30
CA LYS A 7 42.49 15.77 -19.19
C LYS A 7 41.05 15.55 -18.71
N LEU A 8 40.35 16.63 -18.38
CA LEU A 8 38.91 16.61 -18.12
C LEU A 8 38.16 16.55 -19.45
N ILE A 9 37.33 15.51 -19.64
CA ILE A 9 36.45 15.38 -20.80
C ILE A 9 35.08 16.02 -20.47
N VAL A 10 34.74 17.08 -21.21
CA VAL A 10 33.40 17.71 -21.15
C VAL A 10 32.45 16.88 -22.00
N GLN A 11 31.47 16.24 -21.37
CA GLN A 11 30.39 15.54 -22.07
C GLN A 11 29.29 16.55 -22.42
N ARG A 12 29.24 16.90 -23.70
CA ARG A 12 28.20 17.69 -24.36
C ARG A 12 26.81 17.06 -24.13
N ALA A 13 25.91 17.81 -23.49
CA ALA A 13 24.53 17.43 -23.28
C ALA A 13 23.81 17.32 -24.64
N SER A 14 23.12 16.20 -24.87
CA SER A 14 22.38 15.93 -26.09
C SER A 14 21.17 16.86 -26.20
N VAL A 15 21.04 17.50 -27.36
CA VAL A 15 19.88 18.28 -27.79
C VAL A 15 18.83 17.39 -28.45
N GLY A 16 17.56 17.61 -28.11
CA GLY A 16 16.43 17.44 -29.04
C GLY A 16 15.55 16.19 -28.89
N ALA A 17 14.27 16.41 -28.59
CA ALA A 17 13.15 15.80 -29.31
C ALA A 17 11.85 16.57 -29.01
N LYS A 18 11.31 17.25 -30.04
CA LYS A 18 9.91 17.67 -30.09
C LYS A 18 9.08 16.42 -30.40
N ASN A 19 8.08 16.08 -29.59
CA ASN A 19 6.93 15.33 -30.08
C ASN A 19 5.65 15.79 -29.36
N SER A 20 4.77 16.36 -30.16
CA SER A 20 3.37 16.61 -29.86
C SER A 20 2.61 15.29 -29.68
N ASN A 21 1.63 15.33 -28.77
CA ASN A 21 0.52 14.38 -28.61
C ASN A 21 0.72 13.25 -27.57
N ALA A 22 0.16 13.46 -26.37
CA ALA A 22 -0.55 12.45 -25.56
C ALA A 22 -1.04 13.11 -24.26
N ALA A 23 -2.35 13.37 -24.17
CA ALA A 23 -3.02 13.56 -22.90
C ALA A 23 -3.16 12.19 -22.22
N VAL A 24 -2.16 11.82 -21.41
CA VAL A 24 -2.30 10.82 -20.35
C VAL A 24 -1.60 11.37 -19.12
N VAL A 25 -2.39 11.72 -18.10
CA VAL A 25 -1.88 12.21 -16.82
C VAL A 25 -1.38 10.98 -16.06
N ALA A 26 -0.14 10.58 -16.30
CA ALA A 26 0.56 9.61 -15.48
C ALA A 26 1.02 10.29 -14.18
N PRO A 27 0.82 9.68 -13.00
CA PRO A 27 1.32 10.25 -11.74
C PRO A 27 2.85 10.28 -11.77
N VAL A 28 3.42 11.48 -11.60
CA VAL A 28 4.86 11.69 -11.51
C VAL A 28 5.36 11.03 -10.23
N GLN A 29 6.05 9.90 -10.38
CA GLN A 29 6.71 9.22 -9.27
C GLN A 29 7.93 10.04 -8.85
N ILE A 30 7.90 10.58 -7.64
CA ILE A 30 9.07 11.20 -6.99
C ILE A 30 10.06 10.06 -6.70
N GLN A 31 11.02 9.84 -7.60
CA GLN A 31 12.09 8.87 -7.42
C GLN A 31 13.15 9.43 -6.48
N VAL A 32 13.01 9.15 -5.18
CA VAL A 32 14.12 9.29 -4.22
C VAL A 32 15.01 8.02 -4.31
N PRO A 33 16.30 8.15 -4.66
CA PRO A 33 17.21 7.01 -4.69
C PRO A 33 17.33 6.37 -3.31
N GLY A 34 17.00 5.08 -3.20
CA GLY A 34 17.13 4.29 -1.96
C GLY A 34 15.83 3.93 -1.24
N LEU A 35 14.66 4.38 -1.73
CA LEU A 35 13.36 3.99 -1.18
C LEU A 35 12.48 3.37 -2.27
N SER A 36 12.85 2.19 -2.75
CA SER A 36 11.98 1.35 -3.58
C SER A 36 10.94 0.68 -2.68
N LEU A 37 9.83 1.38 -2.40
CA LEU A 37 8.65 0.85 -1.69
C LEU A 37 7.87 -0.22 -2.50
N VAL A 38 8.36 -0.60 -3.68
CA VAL A 38 7.68 -1.50 -4.62
C VAL A 38 8.12 -2.97 -4.49
N GLY A 39 8.72 -3.36 -3.37
CA GLY A 39 9.55 -4.58 -3.32
C GLY A 39 9.07 -5.78 -2.51
N SER A 40 8.06 -5.67 -1.64
CA SER A 40 7.92 -6.69 -0.57
C SER A 40 6.52 -7.24 -0.32
N SER A 41 5.51 -6.87 -1.11
CA SER A 41 4.10 -7.17 -0.79
C SER A 41 3.67 -8.62 -1.08
N GLY A 42 4.55 -9.52 -1.55
CA GLY A 42 4.16 -10.85 -2.05
C GLY A 42 3.53 -10.81 -3.45
N PRO A 43 3.12 -11.96 -4.02
CA PRO A 43 2.41 -11.99 -5.28
C PRO A 43 1.06 -11.25 -5.17
N PRO A 44 0.62 -10.50 -6.19
CA PRO A 44 -0.64 -9.78 -6.14
C PRO A 44 -1.82 -10.74 -6.05
N THR A 45 -2.65 -10.56 -5.03
CA THR A 45 -3.88 -11.32 -4.80
C THR A 45 -5.08 -10.38 -4.77
N GLU A 46 -6.27 -10.94 -4.65
CA GLU A 46 -7.51 -10.17 -4.48
C GLU A 46 -7.73 -9.70 -3.03
N VAL A 47 -6.93 -10.15 -2.07
CA VAL A 47 -7.01 -9.75 -0.66
C VAL A 47 -5.82 -8.88 -0.27
N LEU A 48 -6.10 -7.69 0.24
CA LEU A 48 -5.12 -6.74 0.74
C LEU A 48 -5.14 -6.72 2.27
N CYS A 49 -3.98 -6.94 2.88
CA CYS A 49 -3.77 -6.72 4.30
C CYS A 49 -3.21 -5.31 4.53
N LEU A 50 -3.93 -4.50 5.28
CA LEU A 50 -3.51 -3.19 5.77
C LEU A 50 -3.00 -3.37 7.20
N LEU A 51 -1.74 -3.01 7.42
CA LEU A 51 -1.09 -3.06 8.71
C LEU A 51 -0.89 -1.64 9.24
N ASN A 52 -0.87 -1.53 10.57
CA ASN A 52 -0.60 -0.28 11.27
C ASN A 52 -1.67 0.81 11.03
N MET A 53 -2.89 0.40 10.66
CA MET A 53 -4.02 1.30 10.45
C MET A 53 -4.87 1.46 11.72
N VAL A 54 -5.04 0.39 12.49
CA VAL A 54 -5.91 0.34 13.67
C VAL A 54 -5.14 -0.19 14.88
N THR A 55 -5.49 0.25 16.07
CA THR A 55 -5.03 -0.32 17.33
C THR A 55 -6.05 -1.31 17.88
N PRO A 56 -5.63 -2.30 18.69
CA PRO A 56 -6.57 -3.16 19.39
C PRO A 56 -7.54 -2.40 20.31
N ASP A 57 -7.13 -1.24 20.84
CA ASP A 57 -7.97 -0.49 21.78
C ASP A 57 -9.19 0.13 21.07
N GLU A 58 -8.98 0.71 19.88
CA GLU A 58 -10.02 1.24 18.97
C GLU A 58 -11.01 0.15 18.51
N LEU A 59 -10.62 -1.14 18.55
CA LEU A 59 -11.48 -2.27 18.15
C LEU A 59 -12.30 -2.86 19.31
N LYS A 60 -12.10 -2.38 20.54
CA LYS A 60 -12.89 -2.81 21.70
C LYS A 60 -14.27 -2.18 21.68
N ASP A 61 -14.35 -0.90 21.35
CA ASP A 61 -15.60 -0.17 21.24
C ASP A 61 -16.34 -0.58 19.96
N GLU A 62 -17.64 -0.83 20.06
CA GLU A 62 -18.45 -1.28 18.91
C GLU A 62 -18.79 -0.13 17.95
N GLU A 63 -18.99 1.08 18.47
CA GLU A 63 -19.31 2.27 17.69
C GLU A 63 -18.08 2.68 16.86
N GLU A 64 -16.92 2.75 17.50
CA GLU A 64 -15.64 3.05 16.82
C GLU A 64 -15.24 1.96 15.81
N TYR A 65 -15.52 0.68 16.11
CA TYR A 65 -15.31 -0.41 15.17
C TYR A 65 -16.16 -0.27 13.90
N GLU A 66 -17.45 0.06 14.05
CA GLU A 66 -18.36 0.26 12.92
C GLU A 66 -17.90 1.45 12.06
N ASP A 67 -17.56 2.58 12.68
CA ASP A 67 -17.03 3.76 11.99
C ASP A 67 -15.76 3.44 11.20
N ILE A 68 -14.79 2.75 11.82
CA ILE A 68 -13.54 2.34 11.16
C ILE A 68 -13.82 1.40 9.99
N LEU A 69 -14.74 0.44 10.15
CA LEU A 69 -15.08 -0.51 9.10
C LEU A 69 -15.70 0.20 7.90
N GLU A 70 -16.63 1.13 8.14
CA GLU A 70 -17.24 1.94 7.08
C GLU A 70 -16.21 2.84 6.39
N ASP A 71 -15.37 3.57 7.14
CA ASP A 71 -14.32 4.44 6.60
C ASP A 71 -13.34 3.66 5.70
N ILE A 72 -12.87 2.50 6.16
CA ILE A 72 -11.94 1.66 5.39
C ILE A 72 -12.61 1.14 4.12
N ARG A 73 -13.87 0.72 4.23
CA ARG A 73 -14.64 0.22 3.10
C ARG A 73 -14.84 1.31 2.07
N GLU A 74 -15.29 2.49 2.47
CA GLU A 74 -15.50 3.63 1.57
C GLU A 74 -14.20 4.10 0.92
N GLU A 75 -13.11 4.19 1.68
CA GLU A 75 -11.80 4.56 1.15
C GLU A 75 -11.29 3.52 0.13
N CYS A 76 -11.45 2.22 0.43
CA CYS A 76 -11.07 1.16 -0.51
C CYS A 76 -11.95 1.13 -1.76
N ASN A 77 -13.23 1.46 -1.64
CA ASN A 77 -14.19 1.47 -2.76
C ASN A 77 -13.84 2.51 -3.83
N LYS A 78 -13.06 3.54 -3.50
CA LYS A 78 -12.54 4.54 -4.47
C LYS A 78 -11.56 3.94 -5.48
N TYR A 79 -10.89 2.84 -5.12
CA TYR A 79 -9.89 2.21 -5.99
C TYR A 79 -10.45 1.01 -6.76
N GLY A 80 -11.46 0.34 -6.19
CA GLY A 80 -12.29 -0.63 -6.89
C GLY A 80 -13.27 -1.34 -5.96
N VAL A 81 -13.99 -2.32 -6.48
CA VAL A 81 -15.14 -2.90 -5.78
C VAL A 81 -14.69 -3.79 -4.63
N VAL A 82 -15.01 -3.38 -3.40
CA VAL A 82 -14.75 -4.15 -2.18
C VAL A 82 -15.84 -5.21 -2.00
N ARG A 83 -15.42 -6.48 -1.92
CA ARG A 83 -16.29 -7.64 -1.72
C ARG A 83 -16.54 -7.91 -0.24
N SER A 84 -15.48 -7.88 0.57
CA SER A 84 -15.54 -8.14 2.01
C SER A 84 -14.45 -7.37 2.74
N VAL A 85 -14.71 -6.99 3.99
CA VAL A 85 -13.73 -6.41 4.90
C VAL A 85 -13.80 -7.22 6.20
N GLU A 86 -12.66 -7.69 6.69
CA GLU A 86 -12.60 -8.36 7.99
C GLU A 86 -11.46 -7.79 8.84
N ILE A 87 -11.79 -7.49 10.10
CA ILE A 87 -10.89 -6.90 11.08
C ILE A 87 -10.95 -7.76 12.34
N PRO A 88 -9.91 -8.55 12.65
CA PRO A 88 -9.89 -9.37 13.84
C PRO A 88 -9.93 -8.51 15.11
N ARG A 89 -10.98 -8.66 15.92
CA ARG A 89 -11.13 -7.96 17.21
C ARG A 89 -10.29 -8.64 18.29
N PRO A 90 -9.62 -7.88 19.17
CA PRO A 90 -8.94 -8.44 20.33
C PRO A 90 -9.98 -8.99 21.31
N ILE A 91 -9.67 -10.14 21.91
CA ILE A 91 -10.47 -10.75 22.97
C ILE A 91 -9.63 -10.71 24.24
N GLU A 92 -10.18 -10.18 25.34
CA GLU A 92 -9.46 -10.08 26.60
C GLU A 92 -9.01 -11.47 27.09
N GLY A 93 -7.70 -11.61 27.31
CA GLY A 93 -7.08 -12.86 27.77
C GLY A 93 -6.74 -13.87 26.67
N VAL A 94 -6.96 -13.56 25.39
CA VAL A 94 -6.61 -14.41 24.26
C VAL A 94 -5.74 -13.63 23.27
N ASP A 95 -4.61 -14.23 22.86
CA ASP A 95 -3.81 -13.70 21.75
C ASP A 95 -4.54 -14.00 20.44
N VAL A 96 -5.10 -12.97 19.81
CA VAL A 96 -5.83 -13.10 18.54
C VAL A 96 -4.85 -12.87 17.39
N PRO A 97 -4.54 -13.91 16.58
CA PRO A 97 -3.67 -13.74 15.43
C PRO A 97 -4.31 -12.76 14.43
N GLY A 98 -3.53 -11.79 13.97
CA GLY A 98 -4.01 -10.74 13.06
C GLY A 98 -4.67 -9.54 13.73
N CYS A 99 -4.70 -9.48 15.06
CA CYS A 99 -5.17 -8.29 15.78
C CYS A 99 -4.38 -7.04 15.36
N GLY A 100 -5.06 -5.95 15.05
CA GLY A 100 -4.45 -4.71 14.54
C GLY A 100 -4.14 -4.72 13.03
N LYS A 101 -4.54 -5.78 12.32
CA LYS A 101 -4.51 -5.84 10.85
C LYS A 101 -5.93 -5.75 10.31
N VAL A 102 -6.07 -5.18 9.12
CA VAL A 102 -7.33 -5.10 8.39
C VAL A 102 -7.18 -5.83 7.07
N PHE A 103 -8.12 -6.71 6.75
CA PHE A 103 -8.11 -7.49 5.53
C PHE A 103 -9.27 -7.05 4.64
N VAL A 104 -8.94 -6.66 3.41
CA VAL A 104 -9.91 -6.17 2.43
C VAL A 104 -9.86 -7.08 1.21
N GLU A 105 -10.96 -7.76 0.93
CA GLU A 105 -11.14 -8.56 -0.29
C GLU A 105 -11.76 -7.68 -1.38
N PHE A 106 -11.07 -7.58 -2.51
CA PHE A 106 -11.55 -6.90 -3.71
C PHE A 106 -12.15 -7.89 -4.70
N ASN A 107 -12.99 -7.40 -5.61
CA ASN A 107 -13.52 -8.21 -6.70
C ASN A 107 -12.47 -8.60 -7.76
N SER A 108 -11.37 -7.85 -7.85
CA SER A 108 -10.32 -8.09 -8.84
C SER A 108 -8.94 -7.77 -8.27
N ILE A 109 -7.95 -8.58 -8.66
CA ILE A 109 -6.53 -8.37 -8.33
C ILE A 109 -6.07 -6.99 -8.82
N VAL A 110 -6.55 -6.53 -9.98
CA VAL A 110 -6.15 -5.23 -10.54
C VAL A 110 -6.59 -4.08 -9.64
N ASP A 111 -7.76 -4.18 -9.04
CA ASP A 111 -8.28 -3.15 -8.13
C ASP A 111 -7.56 -3.18 -6.79
N CYS A 112 -7.27 -4.38 -6.29
CA CYS A 112 -6.41 -4.59 -5.13
C CYS A 112 -5.03 -3.95 -5.33
N GLN A 113 -4.41 -4.12 -6.50
CA GLN A 113 -3.12 -3.50 -6.83
C GLN A 113 -3.18 -1.96 -6.85
N LYS A 114 -4.28 -1.38 -7.35
CA LYS A 114 -4.48 0.08 -7.30
C LYS A 114 -4.61 0.57 -5.87
N ALA A 115 -5.41 -0.11 -5.06
CA ALA A 115 -5.59 0.20 -3.65
C ALA A 115 -4.26 0.10 -2.89
N GLN A 116 -3.51 -0.97 -3.12
CA GLN A 116 -2.17 -1.20 -2.56
C GLN A 116 -1.24 -0.02 -2.84
N GLN A 117 -1.13 0.40 -4.11
CA GLN A 117 -0.26 1.52 -4.49
C GLN A 117 -0.70 2.86 -3.91
N ALA A 118 -2.01 3.05 -3.77
CA ALA A 118 -2.57 4.30 -3.25
C ALA A 118 -2.49 4.40 -1.72
N LEU A 119 -2.68 3.30 -1.01
CA LEU A 119 -2.75 3.24 0.46
C LEU A 119 -1.37 3.05 1.10
N THR A 120 -0.44 2.36 0.42
CA THR A 120 0.92 2.16 0.95
C THR A 120 1.64 3.48 1.17
N GLY A 121 2.17 3.68 2.37
CA GLY A 121 2.92 4.88 2.72
C GLY A 121 2.03 6.10 3.03
N ARG A 122 0.70 5.96 2.98
CA ARG A 122 -0.20 7.01 3.50
C ARG A 122 -0.11 7.07 5.02
N LYS A 123 -0.42 8.25 5.56
CA LYS A 123 -0.58 8.43 7.00
C LYS A 123 -2.05 8.25 7.38
N PHE A 124 -2.30 7.42 8.38
CA PHE A 124 -3.61 7.24 9.02
C PHE A 124 -3.40 7.41 10.53
N SER A 125 -4.07 8.39 11.14
CA SER A 125 -3.91 8.72 12.57
C SER A 125 -2.42 8.85 12.98
N ASP A 126 -1.65 9.68 12.24
CA ASP A 126 -0.19 9.88 12.35
C ASP A 126 0.72 8.66 12.14
N ARG A 127 0.15 7.48 11.85
CA ARG A 127 0.86 6.24 11.58
C ARG A 127 1.03 6.02 10.07
N VAL A 128 2.15 5.46 9.64
CA VAL A 128 2.34 5.07 8.24
C VAL A 128 1.67 3.73 8.01
N VAL A 129 0.74 3.69 7.05
CA VAL A 129 0.05 2.48 6.62
C VAL A 129 1.00 1.63 5.77
N VAL A 130 1.13 0.38 6.16
CA VAL A 130 1.88 -0.63 5.41
C VAL A 130 0.86 -1.59 4.81
N THR A 131 1.06 -2.00 3.57
CA THR A 131 0.15 -2.96 2.93
C THR A 131 0.92 -4.19 2.43
N SER A 132 0.26 -5.34 2.45
CA SER A 132 0.79 -6.60 1.91
C SER A 132 -0.35 -7.38 1.27
N TYR A 133 -0.07 -8.14 0.22
CA TYR A 133 -1.05 -9.08 -0.32
C TYR A 133 -1.22 -10.24 0.65
N PHE A 134 -2.44 -10.75 0.73
CA PHE A 134 -2.81 -11.88 1.56
C PHE A 134 -3.45 -12.98 0.72
N ASP A 135 -3.28 -14.21 1.17
CA ASP A 135 -3.78 -15.38 0.45
C ASP A 135 -5.31 -15.49 0.62
N PRO A 136 -6.11 -15.51 -0.46
CA PRO A 136 -7.57 -15.54 -0.38
C PRO A 136 -8.09 -16.81 0.29
N ASP A 137 -7.43 -17.95 0.09
CA ASP A 137 -7.82 -19.20 0.75
C ASP A 137 -7.62 -19.11 2.27
N LYS A 138 -6.53 -18.47 2.73
CA LYS A 138 -6.31 -18.24 4.17
C LYS A 138 -7.32 -17.24 4.74
N TYR A 139 -7.65 -16.20 3.98
CA TYR A 139 -8.67 -15.22 4.36
C TYR A 139 -10.04 -15.89 4.57
N HIS A 140 -10.48 -16.72 3.62
CA HIS A 140 -11.75 -17.46 3.75
C HIS A 140 -11.74 -18.48 4.89
N ARG A 141 -10.57 -19.01 5.26
CA ARG A 141 -10.41 -19.87 6.44
C ARG A 141 -10.26 -19.11 7.75
N ARG A 142 -10.26 -17.77 7.73
CA ARG A 142 -10.06 -16.89 8.89
C ARG A 142 -8.73 -17.16 9.60
N GLU A 143 -7.72 -17.55 8.84
CA GLU A 143 -6.34 -17.72 9.29
C GLU A 143 -5.56 -16.43 9.00
N PHE A 144 -5.40 -15.54 9.99
CA PHE A 144 -4.84 -14.17 9.84
C PHE A 144 -3.39 -13.97 10.36
#